data_AF-A0A9P9MN15-F1
#
_entry.id   AF-A0A9P9MN15-F1
#
_cell.length_a   1.000
_cell.length_b   1.000
_cell.length_c   1.000
_cell.angle_alpha   90.00
_cell.angle_beta   90.00
_cell.angle_gamma   90.00
#
_symmetry.space_group_name_H-M   'P 1'
#
loop_
_entity.id
_entity.type
_entity.pdbx_description
1 polymer ?
#
loop_
_entity_poly.entity_id
_entity_poly.type
_entity_poly.pdbx_seq_one_letter_code
_entity_poly.pdbx_strand_id
1 'polypeptide(L)'
;MNPSERTQEALLAKAEQLCSSITDIRNPDPWGGNGYLSTIVRTVKMEDTTDYGPDGPLKIDGAHDYATSAHRELLIKEQTAGLIKTAQDISTFIRDLQELWLFGGLDTLSDPADEEANRTKALAIAEMIETLAKQKPTIKEENGVHVAAENTNGTES
;
A
#
# COMPACT_ATOMS: atom_id res chain seq x y z
N MET A 1 23.58 17.55 7.59
CA MET A 1 22.73 16.45 7.12
C MET A 1 21.52 16.42 8.03
N ASN A 2 20.32 16.58 7.48
CA ASN A 2 19.11 16.73 8.30
C ASN A 2 18.68 15.36 8.86
N PRO A 3 18.17 15.30 10.10
CA PRO A 3 17.75 14.04 10.71
C PRO A 3 16.60 13.35 9.96
N SER A 4 15.72 14.13 9.32
CA SER A 4 14.59 13.65 8.50
C SER A 4 15.06 12.90 7.24
N GLU A 5 16.03 13.45 6.52
CA GLU A 5 16.62 12.83 5.32
C GLU A 5 17.25 11.46 5.64
N ARG A 6 17.96 11.39 6.79
CA ARG A 6 18.57 10.13 7.25
C ARG A 6 17.53 9.06 7.60
N THR A 7 16.38 9.46 8.15
CA THR A 7 15.28 8.51 8.43
C THR A 7 14.59 8.04 7.16
N GLN A 8 14.38 8.92 6.19
CA GLN A 8 13.78 8.56 4.90
C GLN A 8 14.66 7.57 4.13
N GLU A 9 15.97 7.84 4.04
CA GLU A 9 16.93 6.97 3.36
C GLU A 9 16.98 5.58 4.02
N ALA A 10 16.94 5.51 5.36
CA ALA A 10 16.92 4.24 6.08
C ALA A 10 15.63 3.43 5.83
N LEU A 11 14.47 4.08 5.74
CA LEU A 11 13.19 3.43 5.44
C LEU A 11 13.17 2.89 4.00
N LEU A 12 13.68 3.68 3.06
CA LEU A 12 13.76 3.28 1.66
C LEU A 12 14.71 2.09 1.49
N ALA A 13 15.90 2.14 2.11
CA ALA A 13 16.85 1.04 2.09
C ALA A 13 16.27 -0.25 2.68
N LYS A 14 15.51 -0.15 3.79
CA LYS A 14 14.83 -1.31 4.40
C LYS A 14 13.75 -1.88 3.47
N ALA A 15 12.96 -1.04 2.82
CA ALA A 15 11.95 -1.48 1.85
C ALA A 15 12.59 -2.19 0.65
N GLU A 16 13.65 -1.62 0.08
CA GLU A 16 14.40 -2.22 -1.02
C GLU A 16 15.02 -3.57 -0.64
N GLN A 17 15.60 -3.66 0.56
CA GLN A 17 16.15 -4.91 1.07
C GLN A 17 15.07 -6.01 1.20
N LEU A 18 13.92 -5.68 1.80
CA LEU A 18 12.82 -6.63 1.97
C LEU A 18 12.29 -7.09 0.61
N CYS A 19 12.02 -6.17 -0.31
CA CYS A 19 11.55 -6.50 -1.67
C CYS A 19 12.57 -7.34 -2.45
N SER A 20 13.86 -6.96 -2.41
CA SER A 20 14.94 -7.67 -3.10
C SER A 20 15.15 -9.09 -2.57
N SER A 21 14.83 -9.33 -1.30
CA SER A 21 14.91 -10.68 -0.72
C SER A 21 13.79 -11.61 -1.24
N ILE A 22 12.63 -11.07 -1.60
CA ILE A 22 11.52 -11.85 -2.18
C ILE A 22 11.78 -12.11 -3.66
N THR A 23 12.05 -11.05 -4.42
CA THR A 23 12.23 -11.07 -5.88
C THR A 23 13.36 -10.12 -6.25
N ASP A 24 14.27 -10.55 -7.12
CA ASP A 24 15.28 -9.66 -7.69
C ASP A 24 14.67 -8.83 -8.83
N ILE A 25 14.15 -7.64 -8.51
CA ILE A 25 13.47 -6.75 -9.46
C ILE A 25 14.41 -6.33 -10.61
N ARG A 26 15.72 -6.41 -10.41
CA ARG A 26 16.73 -6.08 -11.44
C ARG A 26 16.89 -7.16 -12.49
N ASN A 27 16.36 -8.35 -12.24
CA ASN A 27 16.39 -9.46 -13.18
C ASN A 27 14.97 -9.76 -13.69
N PRO A 28 14.66 -9.52 -14.97
CA PRO A 28 13.34 -9.81 -15.54
C PRO A 28 13.10 -11.32 -15.71
N ASP A 29 14.13 -12.15 -15.58
CA ASP A 29 14.00 -13.60 -15.66
C ASP A 29 13.36 -14.14 -14.36
N PRO A 30 12.17 -14.77 -14.42
CA PRO A 30 11.54 -15.38 -13.26
C PRO A 30 12.35 -16.55 -12.67
N TRP A 31 13.30 -17.11 -13.43
CA TRP A 31 14.25 -18.13 -12.98
C TRP A 31 15.59 -17.54 -12.54
N GLY A 32 15.80 -16.25 -12.82
CA GLY A 32 16.99 -15.48 -12.50
C GLY A 32 16.91 -14.78 -11.14
N GLY A 33 18.08 -14.41 -10.61
CA GLY A 33 18.18 -13.66 -9.35
C GLY A 33 18.33 -14.53 -8.10
N ASN A 34 18.55 -13.86 -6.97
CA ASN A 34 18.91 -14.44 -5.66
C ASN A 34 17.79 -14.33 -4.61
N GLY A 35 16.55 -14.07 -5.03
CA GLY A 35 15.41 -14.00 -4.12
C GLY A 35 14.92 -15.39 -3.68
N TYR A 36 14.09 -15.41 -2.63
CA TYR A 36 13.46 -16.64 -2.14
C TYR A 36 12.63 -17.32 -3.23
N LEU A 37 11.83 -16.55 -3.99
CA LEU A 37 10.96 -17.11 -5.02
C LEU A 37 11.73 -17.68 -6.20
N SER A 38 12.75 -16.97 -6.71
CA SER A 38 13.57 -17.46 -7.82
C SER A 38 14.34 -18.72 -7.44
N THR A 39 14.81 -18.82 -6.20
CA THR A 39 15.50 -20.01 -5.68
C THR A 39 14.54 -21.20 -5.58
N ILE A 40 13.33 -21.00 -5.07
CA ILE A 40 12.30 -22.06 -5.00
C ILE A 40 11.96 -22.55 -6.41
N VAL A 41 11.67 -21.65 -7.34
CA VAL A 41 11.30 -22.01 -8.71
C VAL A 41 12.45 -22.75 -9.41
N ARG A 42 13.71 -22.32 -9.22
CA ARG A 42 14.89 -23.00 -9.77
C ARG A 42 15.06 -24.41 -9.21
N THR A 43 14.80 -24.57 -7.91
CA THR A 43 14.92 -25.87 -7.23
C THR A 43 13.85 -26.86 -7.70
N VAL A 44 12.67 -26.34 -8.07
CA VAL A 44 11.55 -27.13 -8.62
C VAL A 44 11.71 -27.41 -10.12
N LYS A 45 12.37 -26.52 -10.88
CA LYS A 45 12.61 -26.71 -12.31
C LYS A 45 13.46 -27.97 -12.52
N MET A 46 12.80 -29.02 -12.97
CA MET A 46 13.44 -30.25 -13.43
C MET A 46 14.43 -29.88 -14.53
N GLU A 47 15.64 -30.42 -14.44
CA GLU A 47 16.64 -30.35 -15.48
C GLU A 47 16.07 -31.10 -16.70
N ASP A 48 15.49 -30.35 -17.65
CA ASP A 48 15.20 -30.90 -18.98
C ASP A 48 16.56 -31.27 -19.59
N THR A 49 16.84 -32.56 -19.55
CA THR A 49 17.75 -33.34 -20.41
C THR A 49 18.69 -32.48 -21.26
N THR A 50 19.98 -32.52 -20.94
CA THR A 50 21.07 -32.01 -21.79
C THR A 50 20.92 -32.55 -23.23
N ASP A 51 20.49 -31.70 -24.16
CA ASP A 51 20.19 -32.06 -25.56
C ASP A 51 21.44 -32.00 -26.47
N TYR A 52 22.60 -32.43 -25.98
CA TYR A 52 23.83 -32.52 -26.80
C TYR A 52 24.69 -33.73 -26.39
N GLY A 53 24.24 -34.91 -26.80
CA GLY A 53 25.09 -36.10 -26.98
C GLY A 53 25.05 -36.53 -28.45
N PRO A 54 26.13 -37.09 -29.01
CA PRO A 54 26.21 -37.46 -30.43
C PRO A 54 25.20 -38.55 -30.87
N ASP A 55 24.46 -39.17 -29.93
CA ASP A 55 23.70 -40.40 -30.14
C ASP A 55 22.16 -40.22 -30.01
N GLY A 56 21.65 -38.99 -30.09
CA GLY A 56 20.22 -38.66 -29.93
C GLY A 56 19.83 -38.41 -28.47
N PRO A 57 18.54 -38.14 -28.16
CA PRO A 57 18.10 -37.81 -26.81
C PRO A 57 18.21 -39.06 -25.93
N LEU A 58 19.37 -39.22 -25.30
CA LEU A 58 19.52 -40.06 -24.13
C LEU A 58 18.63 -39.42 -23.06
N LYS A 59 17.41 -39.94 -22.93
CA LYS A 59 16.64 -39.82 -21.70
C LYS A 59 17.45 -40.50 -20.61
N ILE A 60 18.43 -39.78 -20.07
CA ILE A 60 18.95 -40.08 -18.75
C ILE A 60 17.73 -39.88 -17.88
N ASP A 61 17.10 -41.01 -17.51
CA ASP A 61 16.07 -41.04 -16.50
C ASP A 61 16.67 -40.27 -15.33
N GLY A 62 16.18 -39.04 -15.11
CA GLY A 62 16.85 -38.08 -14.25
C GLY A 62 17.10 -38.81 -12.95
N ALA A 63 18.37 -39.03 -12.61
CA ALA A 63 18.72 -39.82 -11.46
C ALA A 63 18.22 -39.04 -10.24
N HIS A 64 16.99 -39.31 -9.84
CA HIS A 64 16.36 -38.82 -8.62
C HIS A 64 16.97 -39.63 -7.49
N ASP A 65 18.26 -39.44 -7.24
CA ASP A 65 18.88 -39.97 -6.05
C ASP A 65 18.18 -39.34 -4.83
N TYR A 66 17.93 -40.19 -3.84
CA TYR A 66 17.24 -39.77 -2.62
C TYR A 66 17.96 -38.60 -1.94
N ALA A 67 19.29 -38.53 -2.06
CA ALA A 67 20.09 -37.45 -1.48
C ALA A 67 19.81 -36.11 -2.16
N THR A 68 19.84 -36.02 -3.49
CA THR A 68 19.48 -34.78 -4.22
C THR A 68 18.03 -34.38 -3.97
N SER A 69 17.11 -35.34 -3.94
CA SER A 69 15.68 -35.05 -3.69
C SER A 69 15.46 -34.49 -2.29
N ALA A 70 16.07 -35.11 -1.27
CA ALA A 70 16.01 -34.64 0.11
C ALA A 70 16.67 -33.26 0.29
N HIS A 71 17.80 -33.02 -0.39
CA HIS A 71 18.46 -31.72 -0.36
C HIS A 71 17.60 -30.62 -0.99
N ARG A 72 16.95 -30.91 -2.12
CA ARG A 72 16.00 -29.98 -2.76
C ARG A 72 14.81 -29.67 -1.87
N GLU A 73 14.22 -30.68 -1.24
CA GLU A 73 13.11 -30.47 -0.30
C GLU A 73 13.53 -29.59 0.88
N LEU A 74 14.72 -29.84 1.46
CA LEU A 74 15.27 -29.02 2.53
C LEU A 74 15.46 -27.56 2.09
N LEU A 75 16.04 -27.35 0.90
CA LEU A 75 16.26 -26.01 0.35
C LEU A 75 14.93 -25.27 0.14
N ILE A 76 13.92 -25.93 -0.43
CA ILE A 76 12.59 -25.33 -0.61
C ILE A 76 12.00 -24.93 0.75
N LYS A 77 12.09 -25.79 1.77
CA LYS A 77 11.61 -25.48 3.13
C LYS A 77 12.33 -24.27 3.74
N GLU A 78 13.64 -24.19 3.59
CA GLU A 78 14.45 -23.07 4.08
C GLU A 78 14.06 -21.75 3.39
N GLN A 79 13.98 -21.75 2.06
CA GLN A 79 13.59 -20.56 1.30
C GLN A 79 12.15 -20.14 1.59
N THR A 80 11.24 -21.10 1.82
CA THR A 80 9.85 -20.81 2.22
C THR A 80 9.79 -20.18 3.61
N ALA A 81 10.58 -20.67 4.56
CA ALA A 81 10.67 -20.07 5.89
C ALA A 81 11.24 -18.64 5.82
N GLY A 82 12.25 -18.42 4.99
CA GLY A 82 12.79 -17.08 4.69
C GLY A 82 11.74 -16.14 4.11
N LEU A 83 10.97 -16.60 3.11
CA LEU A 83 9.88 -15.84 2.51
C LEU A 83 8.80 -15.44 3.53
N ILE A 84 8.36 -16.38 4.38
CA ILE A 84 7.37 -16.13 5.43
C ILE A 84 7.89 -15.08 6.41
N LYS A 85 9.15 -15.21 6.83
CA LYS A 85 9.78 -14.24 7.73
C LYS A 85 9.84 -12.85 7.10
N THR A 86 10.25 -12.73 5.84
CA THR A 86 10.25 -11.45 5.14
C THR A 86 8.84 -10.85 5.05
N ALA A 87 7.81 -11.66 4.80
CA ALA A 87 6.43 -11.17 4.80
C ALA A 87 5.98 -10.64 6.17
N GLN A 88 6.41 -11.29 7.25
CA GLN A 88 6.21 -10.79 8.62
C GLN A 88 6.97 -9.49 8.87
N ASP A 89 8.23 -9.40 8.42
CA ASP A 89 9.05 -8.19 8.54
C ASP A 89 8.45 -7.01 7.75
N ILE A 90 7.86 -7.27 6.58
CA ILE A 90 7.09 -6.28 5.80
C ILE A 90 5.85 -5.83 6.58
N SER A 91 5.12 -6.76 7.21
CA SER A 91 3.93 -6.42 7.99
C SER A 91 4.27 -5.53 9.19
N THR A 92 5.37 -5.84 9.89
CA THR A 92 5.92 -4.98 10.95
C THR A 92 6.35 -3.63 10.40
N PHE A 93 7.06 -3.61 9.27
CA PHE A 93 7.51 -2.38 8.64
C PHE A 93 6.34 -1.45 8.23
N ILE A 94 5.25 -2.00 7.67
CA ILE A 94 4.04 -1.23 7.35
C ILE A 94 3.45 -0.62 8.62
N ARG A 95 3.42 -1.37 9.72
CA ARG A 95 2.96 -0.85 11.00
C ARG A 95 3.86 0.27 11.51
N ASP A 96 5.18 0.12 11.44
CA ASP A 96 6.13 1.17 11.83
C ASP A 96 5.90 2.45 11.01
N LEU A 97 5.63 2.31 9.70
CA LEU A 97 5.30 3.44 8.81
C LEU A 97 3.96 4.08 9.18
N GLN A 98 2.95 3.29 9.51
CA GLN A 98 1.66 3.79 9.97
C GLN A 98 1.79 4.52 11.32
N GLU A 99 2.56 3.99 12.25
CA GLU A 99 2.85 4.64 13.53
C GLU A 99 3.66 5.92 13.33
N LEU A 100 4.63 5.93 12.42
CA LEU A 100 5.35 7.15 12.03
C LEU A 100 4.40 8.17 11.40
N TRP A 101 3.44 7.74 10.59
CA TRP A 101 2.44 8.63 9.98
C TRP A 101 1.41 9.16 10.99
N LEU A 102 1.01 8.36 11.98
CA LEU A 102 0.01 8.72 12.99
C LEU A 102 0.59 9.50 14.18
N PHE A 103 1.85 9.25 14.56
CA PHE A 103 2.48 9.81 15.76
C PHE A 103 3.72 10.66 15.48
N GLY A 104 4.42 10.41 14.36
CA GLY A 104 5.43 11.32 13.85
C GLY A 104 4.71 12.44 13.13
N GLY A 105 4.53 13.58 13.79
CA GLY A 105 3.90 14.77 13.21
C GLY A 105 4.35 14.95 11.77
N LEU A 106 3.47 14.63 10.84
CA LEU A 106 3.71 14.80 9.42
C LEU A 106 4.00 16.29 9.26
N ASP A 107 5.25 16.59 8.91
CA ASP A 107 5.75 17.90 8.50
C ASP A 107 5.07 18.31 7.18
N THR A 108 3.73 18.41 7.21
CA THR A 108 2.83 18.86 6.14
C THR A 108 1.69 19.71 6.71
N LEU A 109 1.64 19.93 8.03
CA LEU A 109 0.78 20.94 8.65
C LEU A 109 1.57 22.15 9.15
N SER A 110 2.90 22.09 9.10
CA SER A 110 3.81 23.12 9.63
C SER A 110 4.68 23.73 8.54
N ASP A 111 4.20 23.77 7.29
CA ASP A 111 4.79 24.68 6.32
C ASP A 111 4.35 26.11 6.71
N PRO A 112 5.26 27.01 7.12
CA PRO A 112 4.90 28.37 7.52
C PRO A 112 4.16 29.15 6.42
N ALA A 113 4.30 28.74 5.15
CA ALA A 113 3.53 29.30 4.05
C ALA A 113 2.03 28.91 4.09
N ASP A 114 1.72 27.69 4.55
CA ASP A 114 0.34 27.20 4.65
C ASP A 114 -0.39 27.77 5.86
N GLU A 115 0.32 28.11 6.94
CA GLU A 115 -0.25 28.84 8.08
C GLU A 115 -0.70 30.26 7.70
N GLU A 116 0.12 31.00 6.94
CA GLU A 116 -0.20 32.34 6.45
C GLU A 116 -1.38 32.29 5.46
N ALA A 117 -1.40 31.30 4.56
CA ALA A 117 -2.48 31.07 3.61
C ALA A 117 -3.79 30.67 4.30
N ASN A 118 -3.73 29.85 5.34
CA ASN A 118 -4.91 29.47 6.13
C ASN A 118 -5.42 30.64 6.99
N ARG A 119 -4.53 31.47 7.53
CA ARG A 119 -4.91 32.68 8.27
C ARG A 119 -5.60 33.70 7.37
N THR A 120 -5.11 33.91 6.16
CA THR A 120 -5.77 34.79 5.16
C THR A 120 -7.12 34.25 4.71
N LYS A 121 -7.23 32.93 4.45
CA LYS A 121 -8.53 32.30 4.14
C LYS A 121 -9.52 32.43 5.30
N ALA A 122 -9.07 32.22 6.53
CA ALA A 122 -9.92 32.36 7.72
C ALA A 122 -10.42 33.80 7.91
N LEU A 123 -9.57 34.80 7.66
CA LEU A 123 -9.97 36.21 7.68
C LEU A 123 -10.97 36.54 6.57
N ALA A 124 -10.77 36.04 5.35
CA ALA A 124 -11.69 36.24 4.23
C ALA A 124 -13.06 35.58 4.49
N ILE A 125 -13.08 34.40 5.11
CA ILE A 125 -14.31 33.73 5.53
C ILE A 125 -15.01 34.53 6.63
N ALA A 126 -14.28 35.04 7.60
CA ALA A 126 -14.84 35.89 8.66
C ALA A 126 -15.47 37.18 8.09
N GLU A 127 -14.83 37.82 7.12
CA GLU A 127 -15.38 38.98 6.41
C GLU A 127 -16.63 38.64 5.59
N MET A 128 -16.63 37.49 4.91
CA MET A 128 -17.83 36.99 4.21
C MET A 128 -18.98 36.69 5.18
N ILE A 129 -18.69 36.11 6.36
CA ILE A 129 -19.71 35.88 7.39
C ILE A 129 -20.22 37.22 7.96
N GLU A 130 -19.36 38.20 8.15
CA GLU A 130 -19.75 39.53 8.64
C GLU A 130 -20.64 40.26 7.62
N THR A 131 -20.32 40.18 6.32
CA THR A 131 -21.14 40.78 5.26
C THR A 131 -22.50 40.07 5.14
N LEU A 132 -22.54 38.74 5.26
CA LEU A 132 -23.79 37.97 5.31
C LEU A 132 -24.60 38.27 6.58
N ALA A 133 -23.96 38.47 7.74
CA ALA A 133 -24.64 38.84 8.97
C ALA A 133 -25.19 40.28 8.93
N LYS A 134 -24.51 41.19 8.23
CA LYS A 134 -24.98 42.56 7.96
C LYS A 134 -26.10 42.59 6.92
N GLN A 135 -26.13 41.64 6.00
CA GLN A 135 -27.29 41.36 5.15
C GLN A 135 -28.36 40.64 5.97
N LYS A 136 -29.06 41.41 6.80
CA LYS A 136 -30.25 40.96 7.53
C LYS A 136 -31.20 40.24 6.54
N PRO A 137 -31.70 39.03 6.84
CA PRO A 137 -32.65 38.38 5.95
C PRO A 137 -33.88 39.28 5.79
N THR A 138 -34.11 39.78 4.58
CA THR A 138 -35.34 40.46 4.21
C THR A 138 -36.44 39.41 4.18
N ILE A 139 -37.03 39.13 5.34
CA ILE A 139 -38.31 38.45 5.42
C ILE A 139 -39.32 39.42 4.82
N LYS A 140 -39.63 39.24 3.52
CA LYS A 140 -40.83 39.80 2.92
C LYS A 140 -42.00 38.94 3.37
N GLU A 141 -42.64 39.35 4.46
CA GLU A 141 -44.04 38.99 4.69
C GLU A 141 -44.89 39.79 3.69
N GLU A 142 -45.38 39.12 2.64
CA GLU A 142 -46.61 39.52 1.99
C GLU A 142 -47.67 38.45 2.28
N ASN A 143 -48.58 38.82 3.18
CA ASN A 143 -49.82 38.12 3.45
C ASN A 143 -50.67 38.06 2.19
N GLY A 144 -51.00 36.85 1.76
CA GLY A 144 -52.02 36.55 0.76
C GLY A 144 -52.72 35.25 1.12
N VAL A 145 -53.69 35.34 2.02
CA VAL A 145 -54.62 34.26 2.39
C VAL A 145 -55.28 33.70 1.13
N HIS A 146 -54.93 32.48 0.76
CA HIS A 146 -55.77 31.63 -0.09
C HIS A 146 -56.46 30.62 0.82
N VAL A 147 -57.75 30.86 1.08
CA VAL A 147 -58.66 29.86 1.63
C VAL A 147 -58.83 28.78 0.56
N ALA A 148 -58.30 27.58 0.81
CA ALA A 148 -58.71 26.37 0.14
C ALA A 148 -59.33 25.45 1.19
N ALA A 149 -60.66 25.45 1.22
CA ALA A 149 -61.43 24.42 1.89
C ALA A 149 -61.20 23.10 1.16
N GLU A 150 -60.77 22.06 1.87
CA GLU A 150 -61.01 20.69 1.42
C GLU A 150 -61.31 19.78 2.61
N ASN A 151 -62.52 19.22 2.54
CA ASN A 151 -63.16 18.36 3.52
C ASN A 151 -62.38 17.07 3.76
N THR A 152 -62.19 16.70 5.03
CA THR A 152 -62.06 15.29 5.41
C THR A 152 -63.19 14.95 6.37
N ASN A 153 -64.25 14.37 5.81
CA ASN A 153 -65.32 13.71 6.55
C ASN A 153 -64.90 12.28 6.90
N GLY A 154 -65.20 11.89 8.14
CA GLY A 154 -65.32 10.50 8.60
C GLY A 154 -64.49 10.24 9.86
N THR A 155 -65.01 9.73 10.98
CA THR A 155 -66.38 9.36 11.36
C THR A 155 -66.38 9.16 12.89
N GLU A 156 -67.56 9.25 13.47
CA GLU A 156 -67.89 9.23 14.89
C GLU A 156 -67.43 8.00 15.70
N SER A 157 -67.26 8.27 17.00
CA SER A 157 -67.41 7.41 18.21
C SER A 157 -66.42 6.29 18.49
#